data_AF-A0A9C9YWU6-F1
#
_entry.id   AF-A0A9C9YWU6-F1
#
_cell.length_a   1.000
_cell.length_b   1.000
_cell.length_c   1.000
_cell.angle_alpha   90.00
_cell.angle_beta   90.00
_cell.angle_gamma   90.00
#
_symmetry.space_group_name_H-M   'P 1'
#
loop_
_entity.id
_entity.type
_entity.pdbx_description
1 polymer ?
#
loop_
_entity_poly.entity_id
_entity_poly.type
_entity_poly.pdbx_seq_one_letter_code
_entity_poly.pdbx_strand_id
1 'polypeptide(L)'
;DASRGVIAWNESPDVPFDRSINPYRGCEHGCIYCFARPTHAWLDYSPGLDFETKIVYKADAPSLLKKALEKKSYVCQPIALGVNTDAYQPAERHLNITRSVLQVLDRSHHPVGIVTKSALIERDLDILASLAERRLCHVMISLTTLDKTLARRMEPRAAAPHRRLRTIERLRAGGIPVGVMVAPVIPALNDQELETLLETARNAGAMDAGYVIIRLPLEVKTLFKVWLDEHYPLKAERIMNRIRDLRGGKEYDARFGKRMSGEGVYAQLIKKRFDAAVKKYGFPGLPSFDTTAFRPDTPQMDLFRSSGVVDSATDPWLD
;
A
#
# COMPACT_ATOMS: atom_id res chain seq x y z
N ASP A 1 -20.57 -2.22 -1.90
CA ASP A 1 -20.18 -3.39 -1.08
C ASP A 1 -21.14 -3.51 0.09
N ALA A 2 -21.84 -4.64 0.25
CA ALA A 2 -22.83 -4.87 1.33
C ALA A 2 -22.27 -5.61 2.56
N SER A 3 -20.96 -5.79 2.64
CA SER A 3 -20.30 -6.45 3.78
C SER A 3 -20.56 -5.71 5.10
N ARG A 4 -20.73 -6.47 6.19
CA ARG A 4 -21.04 -5.92 7.53
C ARG A 4 -19.82 -5.37 8.28
N GLY A 5 -18.62 -5.52 7.74
CA GLY A 5 -17.37 -5.08 8.37
C GLY A 5 -16.41 -4.48 7.34
N VAL A 6 -15.43 -3.71 7.83
CA VAL A 6 -14.44 -3.01 6.98
C VAL A 6 -13.01 -3.52 7.18
N ILE A 7 -12.71 -4.11 8.35
CA ILE A 7 -11.41 -4.68 8.66
C ILE A 7 -11.37 -6.13 8.17
N ALA A 8 -10.46 -6.41 7.25
CA ALA A 8 -10.12 -7.76 6.81
C ALA A 8 -8.92 -8.28 7.59
N TRP A 9 -9.00 -9.52 8.04
CA TRP A 9 -7.98 -10.17 8.86
C TRP A 9 -7.18 -11.19 8.04
N ASN A 10 -5.93 -11.40 8.40
CA ASN A 10 -5.06 -12.39 7.78
C ASN A 10 -4.01 -12.92 8.78
N GLU A 11 -3.56 -14.15 8.55
CA GLU A 11 -2.56 -14.85 9.38
C GLU A 11 -1.25 -15.05 8.61
N SER A 12 -0.99 -14.24 7.58
CA SER A 12 0.16 -14.49 6.72
C SER A 12 1.46 -14.06 7.41
N PRO A 13 2.47 -14.94 7.47
CA PRO A 13 3.79 -14.58 8.00
C PRO A 13 4.61 -13.75 7.01
N ASP A 14 4.11 -13.53 5.79
CA ASP A 14 4.82 -12.77 4.74
C ASP A 14 4.65 -11.26 4.86
N VAL A 15 3.71 -10.80 5.69
CA VAL A 15 3.38 -9.39 5.85
C VAL A 15 3.42 -9.00 7.33
N PRO A 16 3.84 -7.78 7.67
CA PRO A 16 4.03 -7.37 9.07
C PRO A 16 2.73 -6.91 9.75
N PHE A 17 1.56 -7.33 9.24
CA PHE A 17 0.25 -6.89 9.72
C PHE A 17 -0.78 -8.03 9.68
N ASP A 18 -1.66 -8.08 10.68
CA ASP A 18 -2.76 -9.04 10.78
C ASP A 18 -4.07 -8.49 10.20
N ARG A 19 -4.16 -7.17 9.97
CA ARG A 19 -5.40 -6.49 9.61
C ARG A 19 -5.19 -5.44 8.52
N SER A 20 -6.21 -5.30 7.67
CA SER A 20 -6.19 -4.33 6.57
C SER A 20 -7.57 -3.76 6.26
N ILE A 21 -7.56 -2.62 5.59
CA ILE A 21 -8.74 -1.97 5.03
C ILE A 21 -8.50 -1.75 3.54
N ASN A 22 -9.48 -2.17 2.72
CA ASN A 22 -9.52 -1.88 1.30
C ASN A 22 -10.88 -1.22 1.00
N PRO A 23 -10.94 0.12 0.86
CA PRO A 23 -12.20 0.82 0.61
C PRO A 23 -12.86 0.46 -0.72
N TYR A 24 -12.09 -0.18 -1.60
CA TYR A 24 -12.44 -0.52 -2.97
C TYR A 24 -12.20 -2.00 -3.25
N ARG A 25 -12.99 -2.57 -4.16
CA ARG A 25 -12.68 -3.80 -4.89
C ARG A 25 -12.58 -3.42 -6.36
N GLY A 26 -11.55 -3.94 -7.03
CA GLY A 26 -11.15 -3.43 -8.34
C GLY A 26 -10.17 -2.26 -8.19
N CYS A 27 -9.40 -2.04 -9.25
CA CYS A 27 -8.44 -0.94 -9.27
C CYS A 27 -8.31 -0.34 -10.67
N GLU A 28 -8.69 0.92 -10.82
CA GLU A 28 -8.61 1.65 -12.10
C GLU A 28 -7.19 1.84 -12.59
N HIS A 29 -6.15 1.66 -11.76
CA HIS A 29 -4.76 1.70 -12.23
C HIS A 29 -4.49 0.71 -13.38
N GLY A 30 -5.24 -0.40 -13.44
CA GLY A 30 -5.20 -1.34 -14.56
C GLY A 30 -3.91 -2.16 -14.63
N CYS A 31 -3.22 -2.36 -13.50
CA CYS A 31 -1.93 -3.07 -13.52
C CYS A 31 -2.10 -4.51 -14.02
N ILE A 32 -1.45 -4.89 -15.12
CA ILE A 32 -1.65 -6.22 -15.73
C ILE A 32 -1.28 -7.37 -14.78
N TYR A 33 -0.25 -7.15 -13.96
CA TYR A 33 0.29 -8.13 -13.01
C TYR A 33 -0.47 -8.17 -11.67
N CYS A 34 -1.56 -7.40 -11.52
CA CYS A 34 -2.21 -7.21 -10.22
C CYS A 34 -2.75 -8.53 -9.65
N PHE A 35 -2.17 -8.97 -8.52
CA PHE A 35 -2.56 -10.21 -7.86
C PHE A 35 -4.01 -10.20 -7.32
N ALA A 36 -4.62 -9.02 -7.20
CA ALA A 36 -5.99 -8.85 -6.72
C ALA A 36 -7.05 -9.03 -7.82
N ARG A 37 -6.66 -9.10 -9.10
CA ARG A 37 -7.59 -9.33 -10.23
C ARG A 37 -8.56 -10.50 -9.99
N PRO A 38 -8.13 -11.67 -9.48
CA PRO A 38 -9.04 -12.78 -9.23
C PRO A 38 -10.12 -12.50 -8.19
N THR A 39 -9.95 -11.47 -7.34
CA THR A 39 -10.97 -11.11 -6.34
C THR A 39 -12.28 -10.57 -6.97
N HIS A 40 -12.23 -10.16 -8.24
CA HIS A 40 -13.42 -9.73 -8.98
C HIS A 40 -14.30 -10.88 -9.45
N ALA A 41 -13.75 -12.08 -9.65
CA ALA A 41 -14.54 -13.25 -10.03
C ALA A 41 -15.59 -13.62 -8.97
N TRP A 42 -15.34 -13.30 -7.69
CA TRP A 42 -16.28 -13.50 -6.58
C TRP A 42 -17.51 -12.57 -6.62
N LEU A 43 -17.48 -11.58 -7.52
CA LEU A 43 -18.57 -10.63 -7.76
C LEU A 43 -19.23 -10.89 -9.12
N ASP A 44 -18.98 -12.06 -9.73
CA ASP A 44 -19.40 -12.41 -11.10
C ASP A 44 -18.90 -11.42 -12.16
N TYR A 45 -17.73 -10.81 -11.90
CA TYR A 45 -17.05 -9.90 -12.82
C TYR A 45 -15.76 -10.50 -13.36
N SER A 46 -15.40 -10.13 -14.59
CA SER A 46 -14.15 -10.55 -15.21
C SER A 46 -12.91 -10.04 -14.43
N PRO A 47 -11.96 -10.91 -14.06
CA PRO A 47 -10.64 -10.51 -13.54
C PRO A 47 -9.79 -9.66 -14.52
N GLY A 48 -10.19 -9.60 -15.80
CA GLY A 48 -9.59 -8.78 -16.84
C GLY A 48 -10.12 -7.34 -16.80
N LEU A 49 -10.94 -6.99 -17.79
CA LEU A 49 -11.40 -5.60 -18.00
C LEU A 49 -12.34 -5.10 -16.90
N ASP A 50 -13.24 -5.93 -16.37
CA ASP A 50 -14.17 -5.50 -15.32
C ASP A 50 -13.43 -5.11 -14.03
N PHE A 51 -12.30 -5.75 -13.70
CA PHE A 51 -11.48 -5.39 -12.54
C PHE A 51 -11.06 -3.92 -12.52
N GLU A 52 -10.83 -3.32 -13.68
CA GLU A 52 -10.32 -1.96 -13.82
C GLU A 52 -11.38 -0.95 -14.31
N THR A 53 -12.59 -1.42 -14.62
CA THR A 53 -13.70 -0.58 -15.12
C THR A 53 -14.95 -0.62 -14.24
N LYS A 54 -15.16 -1.70 -13.48
CA LYS A 54 -16.29 -1.88 -12.55
C LYS A 54 -15.78 -1.87 -11.11
N ILE A 55 -15.66 -0.68 -10.54
CA ILE A 55 -15.16 -0.49 -9.18
C ILE A 55 -16.32 -0.59 -8.19
N VAL A 56 -16.21 -1.55 -7.26
CA VAL A 56 -17.13 -1.64 -6.13
C VAL A 56 -16.47 -0.94 -4.95
N TYR A 57 -17.18 -0.02 -4.31
CA TYR A 57 -16.66 0.72 -3.16
C TYR A 57 -17.53 0.51 -1.92
N LYS A 58 -16.95 0.87 -0.77
CA LYS A 58 -17.58 0.76 0.54
C LYS A 58 -17.79 2.15 1.13
N ALA A 59 -18.90 2.79 0.75
CA ALA A 59 -19.24 4.16 1.20
C ALA A 59 -19.30 4.30 2.72
N ASP A 60 -19.77 3.25 3.40
CA ASP A 60 -19.91 3.17 4.84
C ASP A 60 -18.63 2.71 5.57
N ALA A 61 -17.49 2.61 4.87
CA ALA A 61 -16.22 2.21 5.48
C ALA A 61 -15.82 3.04 6.72
N PRO A 62 -15.95 4.39 6.74
CA PRO A 62 -15.59 5.19 7.92
C PRO A 62 -16.47 4.88 9.13
N SER A 63 -17.79 4.77 8.92
CA SER A 63 -18.73 4.52 10.02
C SER A 63 -18.60 3.10 10.57
N LEU A 64 -18.37 2.11 9.70
CA LEU A 64 -18.08 0.74 10.10
C LEU A 64 -16.74 0.62 10.83
N LEU A 65 -15.73 1.40 10.41
CA LEU A 65 -14.45 1.45 11.10
C LEU A 65 -14.62 1.99 12.51
N LYS A 66 -15.28 3.14 12.67
CA LYS A 66 -15.57 3.74 13.98
C LYS A 66 -16.21 2.72 14.92
N LYS A 67 -17.30 2.08 14.47
CA LYS A 67 -18.00 1.03 15.23
C LYS A 67 -17.12 -0.17 15.58
N ALA A 68 -16.16 -0.53 14.71
CA ALA A 68 -15.23 -1.63 14.99
C ALA A 68 -14.21 -1.24 16.07
N LEU A 69 -13.70 0.00 16.05
CA LEU A 69 -12.72 0.52 17.01
C LEU A 69 -13.34 0.77 18.40
N GLU A 70 -14.64 1.07 18.47
CA GLU A 70 -15.37 1.28 19.73
C GLU A 70 -15.63 -0.01 20.55
N LYS A 71 -15.39 -1.19 19.96
CA LYS A 71 -15.61 -2.46 20.66
C LYS A 71 -14.63 -2.58 21.83
N LYS A 72 -15.13 -2.91 23.03
CA LYS A 72 -14.30 -3.15 24.22
C LYS A 72 -13.23 -4.23 24.03
N SER A 73 -13.47 -5.18 23.13
CA SER A 73 -12.52 -6.26 22.79
C SER A 73 -11.49 -5.86 21.72
N TYR A 74 -11.56 -4.63 21.18
CA TYR A 74 -10.63 -4.19 20.15
C TYR A 74 -9.24 -3.94 20.75
N VAL A 75 -8.25 -4.66 20.24
CA VAL A 75 -6.84 -4.46 20.59
C VAL A 75 -6.15 -3.73 19.44
N CYS A 76 -5.62 -2.54 19.72
CA CYS A 76 -4.96 -1.72 18.70
C CYS A 76 -3.69 -2.38 18.16
N GLN A 77 -3.61 -2.51 16.85
CA GLN A 77 -2.41 -2.89 16.08
C GLN A 77 -2.44 -2.16 14.74
N PRO A 78 -1.29 -1.91 14.09
CA PRO A 78 -1.24 -1.18 12.82
C PRO A 78 -2.18 -1.76 11.76
N ILE A 79 -2.99 -0.90 11.13
CA ILE A 79 -3.85 -1.27 10.00
C ILE A 79 -3.11 -1.01 8.69
N ALA A 80 -3.13 -1.99 7.79
CA ALA A 80 -2.65 -1.80 6.43
C ALA A 80 -3.78 -1.24 5.53
N LEU A 81 -3.54 -0.13 4.84
CA LEU A 81 -4.53 0.52 3.97
C LEU A 81 -4.11 0.40 2.49
N GLY A 82 -5.02 -0.12 1.67
CA GLY A 82 -4.82 -0.21 0.21
C GLY A 82 -3.93 -1.36 -0.26
N VAL A 83 -3.80 -2.42 0.54
CA VAL A 83 -2.87 -3.54 0.26
C VAL A 83 -3.35 -4.51 -0.82
N ASN A 84 -4.66 -4.62 -1.07
CA ASN A 84 -5.23 -5.45 -2.13
C ASN A 84 -5.57 -4.62 -3.36
N THR A 85 -6.18 -3.45 -3.16
CA THR A 85 -6.54 -2.48 -4.20
C THR A 85 -6.11 -1.09 -3.74
N ASP A 86 -5.71 -0.23 -4.67
CA ASP A 86 -5.16 1.08 -4.29
C ASP A 86 -6.25 1.97 -3.69
N ALA A 87 -6.04 2.40 -2.44
CA ALA A 87 -6.95 3.29 -1.73
C ALA A 87 -6.99 4.71 -2.34
N TYR A 88 -6.01 5.07 -3.17
CA TYR A 88 -5.89 6.36 -3.85
C TYR A 88 -6.03 6.24 -5.37
N GLN A 89 -6.72 5.19 -5.85
CA GLN A 89 -7.09 5.06 -7.26
C GLN A 89 -7.96 6.24 -7.74
N PRO A 90 -8.05 6.50 -9.06
CA PRO A 90 -8.79 7.63 -9.62
C PRO A 90 -10.18 7.94 -9.00
N ALA A 91 -10.99 6.93 -8.71
CA ALA A 91 -12.31 7.09 -8.08
C ALA A 91 -12.27 7.80 -6.71
N GLU A 92 -11.18 7.66 -5.96
CA GLU A 92 -11.01 8.32 -4.66
C GLU A 92 -10.96 9.86 -4.77
N ARG A 93 -10.67 10.41 -5.96
CA ARG A 93 -10.70 11.86 -6.19
C ARG A 93 -12.06 12.47 -5.86
N HIS A 94 -13.13 11.74 -6.12
CA HIS A 94 -14.50 12.22 -5.95
C HIS A 94 -15.19 11.58 -4.74
N LEU A 95 -14.82 10.34 -4.39
CA LEU A 95 -15.49 9.58 -3.33
C LEU A 95 -15.01 9.95 -1.92
N ASN A 96 -13.75 10.36 -1.75
CA ASN A 96 -13.18 10.76 -0.45
C ASN A 96 -13.35 9.72 0.68
N ILE A 97 -13.44 8.43 0.34
CA ILE A 97 -13.67 7.36 1.32
C ILE A 97 -12.38 7.11 2.08
N THR A 98 -11.24 7.07 1.38
CA THR A 98 -9.92 6.89 2.00
C THR A 98 -9.61 8.06 2.93
N ARG A 99 -9.87 9.31 2.50
CA ARG A 99 -9.74 10.47 3.39
C ARG A 99 -10.59 10.33 4.65
N SER A 100 -11.85 9.94 4.50
CA SER A 100 -12.78 9.76 5.63
C SER A 100 -12.34 8.63 6.58
N VAL A 101 -11.79 7.54 6.05
CA VAL A 101 -11.16 6.47 6.85
C VAL A 101 -9.96 7.01 7.64
N LEU A 102 -9.09 7.79 6.99
CA LEU A 102 -7.93 8.39 7.66
C LEU A 102 -8.34 9.33 8.79
N GLN A 103 -9.41 10.12 8.63
CA GLN A 103 -9.93 10.97 9.69
C GLN A 103 -10.43 10.18 10.91
N VAL A 104 -11.03 9.01 10.72
CA VAL A 104 -11.44 8.13 11.83
C VAL A 104 -10.21 7.59 12.56
N LEU A 105 -9.17 7.18 11.83
CA LEU A 105 -7.92 6.70 12.40
C LEU A 105 -7.17 7.81 13.14
N ASP A 106 -7.14 9.01 12.58
CA ASP A 106 -6.54 10.22 13.16
C ASP A 106 -7.19 10.60 14.50
N ARG A 107 -8.52 10.67 14.54
CA ARG A 107 -9.29 10.92 15.78
C ARG A 107 -9.11 9.83 16.81
N SER A 108 -8.98 8.58 16.36
CA SER A 108 -8.82 7.43 17.25
C SER A 108 -7.36 7.17 17.68
N HIS A 109 -6.42 8.00 17.20
CA HIS A 109 -4.98 7.82 17.40
C HIS A 109 -4.50 6.42 16.98
N HIS A 110 -5.06 5.92 15.88
CA HIS A 110 -4.85 4.55 15.44
C HIS A 110 -3.75 4.48 14.36
N PRO A 111 -2.74 3.61 14.51
CA PRO A 111 -1.66 3.50 13.55
C PRO A 111 -2.10 2.90 12.22
N VAL A 112 -1.55 3.41 11.11
CA VAL A 112 -1.85 3.02 9.75
C VAL A 112 -0.59 2.98 8.87
N GLY A 113 -0.39 1.86 8.19
CA GLY A 113 0.55 1.74 7.09
C GLY A 113 -0.18 1.81 5.76
N ILE A 114 0.24 2.67 4.85
CA ILE A 114 -0.44 2.89 3.56
C ILE A 114 0.47 2.39 2.44
N VAL A 115 -0.08 1.69 1.45
CA VAL A 115 0.64 1.41 0.20
C VAL A 115 -0.11 1.99 -0.99
N THR A 116 0.59 2.71 -1.86
CA THR A 116 -0.04 3.30 -3.06
C THR A 116 0.94 3.50 -4.22
N LYS A 117 0.39 3.61 -5.43
CA LYS A 117 1.06 4.07 -6.66
C LYS A 117 0.62 5.47 -7.08
N SER A 118 -0.30 6.10 -6.33
CA SER A 118 -0.98 7.32 -6.72
C SER A 118 -0.39 8.54 -6.04
N ALA A 119 -0.28 9.63 -6.80
CA ALA A 119 0.08 10.94 -6.26
C ALA A 119 -1.09 11.63 -5.55
N LEU A 120 -2.31 11.08 -5.60
CA LEU A 120 -3.49 11.63 -4.94
C LEU A 120 -3.34 11.64 -3.41
N ILE A 121 -2.48 10.80 -2.85
CA ILE A 121 -2.12 10.80 -1.42
C ILE A 121 -1.65 12.17 -0.91
N GLU A 122 -1.10 13.02 -1.78
CA GLU A 122 -0.69 14.38 -1.44
C GLU A 122 -1.85 15.29 -1.04
N ARG A 123 -3.10 14.95 -1.42
CA ARG A 123 -4.31 15.67 -0.97
C ARG A 123 -4.48 15.59 0.54
N ASP A 124 -4.08 14.47 1.14
CA ASP A 124 -4.36 14.15 2.54
C ASP A 124 -3.14 14.39 3.45
N LEU A 125 -2.17 15.22 2.99
CA LEU A 125 -0.97 15.60 3.74
C LEU A 125 -1.30 16.16 5.13
N ASP A 126 -2.39 16.90 5.26
CA ASP A 126 -2.85 17.48 6.53
C ASP A 126 -3.11 16.39 7.60
N ILE A 127 -3.78 15.30 7.22
CA ILE A 127 -4.09 14.18 8.12
C ILE A 127 -2.85 13.29 8.32
N LEU A 128 -2.11 13.03 7.24
CA LEU A 128 -0.95 12.15 7.29
C LEU A 128 0.18 12.74 8.14
N ALA A 129 0.41 14.06 8.07
CA ALA A 129 1.39 14.75 8.92
C ALA A 129 1.00 14.66 10.40
N SER A 130 -0.27 14.96 10.73
CA SER A 130 -0.82 14.81 12.09
C SER A 130 -0.61 13.40 12.66
N LEU A 131 -0.84 12.36 11.86
CA LEU A 131 -0.58 10.98 12.27
C LEU A 131 0.92 10.69 12.42
N ALA A 132 1.74 11.17 11.48
CA ALA A 132 3.18 10.95 11.47
C ALA A 132 3.89 11.57 12.69
N GLU A 133 3.49 12.77 13.11
CA GLU A 133 4.00 13.45 14.32
C GLU A 133 3.83 12.59 15.58
N ARG A 134 2.78 11.77 15.63
CA ARG A 134 2.50 10.84 16.73
C ARG A 134 3.03 9.42 16.48
N ARG A 135 3.85 9.21 15.43
CA ARG A 135 4.35 7.89 14.99
C ARG A 135 3.23 6.90 14.66
N LEU A 136 2.16 7.39 14.05
CA LEU A 136 0.97 6.60 13.68
C LEU A 136 0.83 6.39 12.17
N CYS A 137 1.68 6.98 11.32
CA CYS A 137 1.56 6.81 9.87
C CYS A 137 2.89 6.54 9.20
N HIS A 138 2.93 5.48 8.36
CA HIS A 138 3.96 5.27 7.36
C HIS A 138 3.34 5.11 5.98
N VAL A 139 4.07 5.51 4.95
CA VAL A 139 3.66 5.34 3.55
C VAL A 139 4.69 4.52 2.78
N MET A 140 4.23 3.52 2.04
CA MET A 140 5.01 2.76 1.07
C MET A 140 4.60 3.16 -0.34
N ILE A 141 5.50 3.78 -1.10
CA ILE A 141 5.26 4.12 -2.50
C ILE A 141 5.76 2.97 -3.39
N SER A 142 4.84 2.40 -4.16
CA SER A 142 5.18 1.36 -5.15
C SER A 142 5.93 1.96 -6.35
N LEU A 143 7.19 1.59 -6.53
CA LEU A 143 8.04 2.06 -7.63
C LEU A 143 8.58 0.87 -8.42
N THR A 144 8.03 0.62 -9.61
CA THR A 144 8.24 -0.63 -10.35
C THR A 144 9.30 -0.53 -11.43
N THR A 145 9.46 0.63 -12.04
CA THR A 145 10.42 0.90 -13.12
C THR A 145 10.62 2.41 -13.24
N LEU A 146 11.77 2.85 -13.76
CA LEU A 146 11.99 4.24 -14.17
C LEU A 146 11.67 4.46 -15.66
N ASP A 147 11.56 3.38 -16.43
CA ASP A 147 11.16 3.42 -17.84
C ASP A 147 9.67 3.81 -17.97
N LYS A 148 9.43 4.98 -18.58
CA LYS A 148 8.09 5.53 -18.82
C LYS A 148 7.26 4.66 -19.76
N THR A 149 7.88 4.02 -20.75
CA THR A 149 7.22 3.13 -21.71
C THR A 149 6.78 1.85 -21.03
N LEU A 150 7.66 1.24 -20.24
CA LEU A 150 7.33 0.05 -19.46
C LEU A 150 6.23 0.35 -18.44
N ALA A 151 6.35 1.46 -17.71
CA ALA A 151 5.33 1.90 -16.74
C ALA A 151 3.96 2.09 -17.40
N ARG A 152 3.88 2.77 -18.56
CA ARG A 152 2.61 2.99 -19.27
C ARG A 152 1.99 1.69 -19.78
N ARG A 153 2.78 0.72 -20.19
CA ARG A 153 2.28 -0.59 -20.64
C ARG A 153 1.81 -1.46 -19.47
N MET A 154 2.54 -1.44 -18.35
CA MET A 154 2.21 -2.27 -17.19
C MET A 154 1.12 -1.68 -16.30
N GLU A 155 1.07 -0.35 -16.18
CA GLU A 155 0.31 0.40 -15.16
C GLU A 155 -0.31 1.67 -15.79
N PRO A 156 -1.17 1.52 -16.81
CA PRO A 156 -1.52 2.59 -17.75
C PRO A 156 -2.13 3.85 -17.11
N ARG A 157 -2.79 3.71 -15.95
CA ARG A 157 -3.49 4.81 -15.27
C ARG A 157 -2.92 5.11 -13.88
N ALA A 158 -1.82 4.47 -13.49
CA ALA A 158 -1.08 4.82 -12.27
C ALA A 158 -0.23 6.09 -12.47
N ALA A 159 0.21 6.74 -11.39
CA ALA A 159 1.10 7.88 -11.51
C ALA A 159 2.41 7.47 -12.20
N ALA A 160 2.95 8.32 -13.07
CA ALA A 160 4.22 8.04 -13.75
C ALA A 160 5.39 7.93 -12.73
N PRO A 161 6.48 7.20 -13.03
CA PRO A 161 7.59 6.98 -12.09
C PRO A 161 8.15 8.26 -11.46
N HIS A 162 8.44 9.27 -12.28
CA HIS A 162 8.92 10.57 -11.81
C HIS A 162 7.92 11.29 -10.88
N ARG A 163 6.60 11.10 -11.07
CA ARG A 163 5.59 11.66 -10.16
C ARG A 163 5.58 10.95 -8.82
N ARG A 164 5.83 9.63 -8.79
CA ARG A 164 5.95 8.85 -7.55
C ARG A 164 7.17 9.27 -6.75
N LEU A 165 8.30 9.51 -7.40
CA LEU A 165 9.50 10.06 -6.76
C LEU A 165 9.22 11.43 -6.14
N ARG A 166 8.57 12.33 -6.87
CA ARG A 166 8.12 13.63 -6.33
C ARG A 166 7.12 13.47 -5.17
N THR A 167 6.27 12.45 -5.20
CA THR A 167 5.37 12.14 -4.07
C THR A 167 6.17 11.73 -2.83
N ILE A 168 7.24 10.94 -2.98
CA ILE A 168 8.14 10.60 -1.87
C ILE A 168 8.74 11.88 -1.27
N GLU A 169 9.31 12.76 -2.10
CA GLU A 169 9.90 14.03 -1.66
C GLU A 169 8.88 14.88 -0.87
N ARG A 170 7.66 15.03 -1.40
CA ARG A 170 6.61 15.84 -0.77
C ARG A 170 6.12 15.27 0.55
N LEU A 171 5.93 13.96 0.63
CA LEU A 171 5.54 13.29 1.87
C LEU A 171 6.64 13.43 2.93
N ARG A 172 7.92 13.26 2.54
CA ARG A 172 9.07 13.45 3.43
C ARG A 172 9.19 14.90 3.91
N ALA A 173 8.97 15.88 3.04
CA ALA A 173 8.94 17.29 3.41
C ALA A 173 7.81 17.60 4.43
N GLY A 174 6.72 16.85 4.39
CA GLY A 174 5.64 16.91 5.39
C GLY A 174 5.89 16.08 6.66
N GLY A 175 7.12 15.61 6.90
CA GLY A 175 7.48 14.84 8.11
C GLY A 175 7.04 13.38 8.09
N ILE A 176 6.37 12.90 7.03
CA ILE A 176 5.82 11.54 6.97
C ILE A 176 6.96 10.54 6.70
N PRO A 177 7.12 9.46 7.48
CA PRO A 177 8.03 8.37 7.14
C PRO A 177 7.57 7.65 5.88
N VAL A 178 8.44 7.57 4.87
CA VAL A 178 8.13 6.97 3.57
C VAL A 178 9.14 5.89 3.25
N GLY A 179 8.67 4.71 2.85
CA GLY A 179 9.48 3.69 2.21
C GLY A 179 9.09 3.48 0.75
N VAL A 180 9.90 2.70 0.03
CA VAL A 180 9.64 2.30 -1.36
C VAL A 180 9.36 0.80 -1.43
N MET A 181 8.46 0.41 -2.31
CA MET A 181 8.19 -0.99 -2.61
C MET A 181 8.46 -1.27 -4.09
N VAL A 182 9.54 -1.99 -4.39
CA VAL A 182 9.83 -2.47 -5.74
C VAL A 182 8.99 -3.72 -5.99
N ALA A 183 7.70 -3.51 -6.31
CA ALA A 183 6.73 -4.58 -6.47
C ALA A 183 5.82 -4.35 -7.69
N PRO A 184 5.92 -5.19 -8.74
CA PRO A 184 6.73 -6.41 -8.79
C PRO A 184 8.17 -6.18 -9.31
N VAL A 185 9.10 -7.03 -8.85
CA VAL A 185 10.31 -7.39 -9.58
C VAL A 185 9.94 -8.49 -10.59
N ILE A 186 10.17 -8.23 -11.87
CA ILE A 186 9.89 -9.09 -13.01
C ILE A 186 11.24 -9.43 -13.68
N PRO A 187 11.70 -10.69 -13.59
CA PRO A 187 12.96 -11.12 -14.18
C PRO A 187 13.04 -10.83 -15.66
N ALA A 188 14.20 -10.36 -16.12
CA ALA A 188 14.50 -10.02 -17.51
C ALA A 188 13.61 -8.92 -18.12
N LEU A 189 12.85 -8.19 -17.29
CA LEU A 189 12.00 -7.08 -17.71
C LEU A 189 12.33 -5.77 -16.98
N ASN A 190 12.30 -5.76 -15.64
CA ASN A 190 12.65 -4.58 -14.83
C ASN A 190 13.68 -4.87 -13.72
N ASP A 191 14.07 -6.13 -13.51
CA ASP A 191 14.99 -6.50 -12.43
C ASP A 191 16.41 -5.94 -12.62
N GLN A 192 16.77 -5.51 -13.83
CA GLN A 192 18.00 -4.77 -14.09
C GLN A 192 18.00 -3.36 -13.49
N GLU A 193 16.84 -2.79 -13.17
CA GLU A 193 16.72 -1.43 -12.62
C GLU A 193 16.77 -1.39 -11.09
N LEU A 194 16.87 -2.56 -10.43
CA LEU A 194 16.68 -2.69 -8.99
C LEU A 194 17.54 -1.71 -8.17
N GLU A 195 18.84 -1.64 -8.44
CA GLU A 195 19.76 -0.77 -7.73
C GLU A 195 19.48 0.71 -8.00
N THR A 196 19.20 1.08 -9.26
CA THR A 196 18.90 2.46 -9.64
C THR A 196 17.56 2.94 -9.07
N LEU A 197 16.57 2.06 -8.98
CA LEU A 197 15.29 2.32 -8.31
C LEU A 197 15.50 2.67 -6.84
N LEU A 198 16.34 1.89 -6.14
CA LEU A 198 16.66 2.11 -4.73
C LEU A 198 17.48 3.38 -4.53
N GLU A 199 18.49 3.64 -5.36
CA GLU A 199 19.26 4.87 -5.32
C GLU A 199 18.37 6.11 -5.49
N THR A 200 17.53 6.09 -6.53
CA THR A 200 16.66 7.23 -6.84
C THR A 200 15.59 7.43 -5.76
N ALA A 201 15.01 6.34 -5.23
CA ALA A 201 14.07 6.42 -4.11
C ALA A 201 14.74 6.97 -2.84
N ARG A 202 15.97 6.55 -2.55
CA ARG A 202 16.73 7.06 -1.40
C ARG A 202 17.05 8.54 -1.54
N ASN A 203 17.43 8.99 -2.75
CA ASN A 203 17.67 10.40 -3.07
C ASN A 203 16.40 11.24 -2.93
N ALA A 204 15.23 10.69 -3.28
CA ALA A 204 13.92 11.31 -3.05
C ALA A 204 13.51 11.34 -1.57
N GLY A 205 14.27 10.68 -0.68
CA GLY A 205 14.07 10.70 0.77
C GLY A 205 13.43 9.46 1.37
N ALA A 206 13.27 8.36 0.62
CA ALA A 206 12.78 7.10 1.17
C ALA A 206 13.68 6.60 2.31
N MET A 207 13.06 6.18 3.41
CA MET A 207 13.70 5.72 4.64
C MET A 207 13.86 4.20 4.67
N ASP A 208 12.99 3.47 3.97
CA ASP A 208 13.01 2.01 3.93
C ASP A 208 12.69 1.50 2.52
N ALA A 209 13.01 0.23 2.27
CA ALA A 209 12.75 -0.43 1.01
C ALA A 209 12.28 -1.86 1.21
N GLY A 210 11.35 -2.29 0.37
CA GLY A 210 10.99 -3.70 0.19
C GLY A 210 10.91 -4.05 -1.30
N TYR A 211 10.88 -5.34 -1.59
CA TYR A 211 10.58 -5.83 -2.93
C TYR A 211 9.67 -7.06 -2.88
N VAL A 212 8.92 -7.29 -3.96
CA VAL A 212 8.13 -8.50 -4.15
C VAL A 212 8.36 -8.98 -5.56
N ILE A 213 8.77 -10.24 -5.74
CA ILE A 213 8.82 -10.88 -7.05
C ILE A 213 7.40 -11.07 -7.57
N ILE A 214 7.21 -10.88 -8.87
CA ILE A 214 5.91 -11.04 -9.53
C ILE A 214 5.13 -12.28 -9.07
N ARG A 215 3.83 -12.07 -8.86
CA ARG A 215 2.85 -13.06 -8.45
C ARG A 215 1.84 -13.23 -9.57
N LEU A 216 1.62 -14.47 -10.00
CA LEU A 216 0.70 -14.79 -11.09
C LEU A 216 -0.39 -15.79 -10.63
N PRO A 217 -1.19 -15.46 -9.59
CA PRO A 217 -2.27 -16.34 -9.15
C PRO A 217 -3.35 -16.47 -10.22
N LEU A 218 -3.96 -17.66 -10.33
CA LEU A 218 -5.19 -17.90 -11.08
C LEU A 218 -5.14 -17.32 -12.51
N GLU A 219 -6.09 -16.47 -12.89
CA GLU A 219 -6.22 -15.88 -14.23
C GLU A 219 -5.08 -14.92 -14.58
N VAL A 220 -4.38 -14.38 -13.57
CA VAL A 220 -3.30 -13.39 -13.79
C VAL A 220 -2.18 -13.96 -14.62
N LYS A 221 -1.86 -15.26 -14.50
CA LYS A 221 -0.84 -15.92 -15.33
C LYS A 221 -1.18 -15.88 -16.82
N THR A 222 -2.45 -16.05 -17.16
CA THR A 222 -2.92 -16.04 -18.55
C THR A 222 -2.93 -14.61 -19.09
N LEU A 223 -3.48 -13.67 -18.33
CA LEU A 223 -3.48 -12.24 -18.68
C LEU A 223 -2.05 -11.71 -18.90
N PHE A 224 -1.12 -12.08 -18.01
CA PHE A 224 0.26 -11.63 -18.11
C PHE A 224 0.99 -12.21 -19.32
N LYS A 225 0.74 -13.47 -19.69
CA LYS A 225 1.31 -14.08 -20.91
C LYS A 225 0.82 -13.37 -22.17
N VAL A 226 -0.49 -13.15 -22.30
CA VAL A 226 -1.06 -12.41 -23.43
C VAL A 226 -0.44 -11.01 -23.55
N TRP A 227 -0.28 -10.31 -22.43
CA TRP A 227 0.37 -9.00 -22.39
C TRP A 227 1.85 -9.04 -22.79
N LEU A 228 2.59 -10.10 -22.41
CA LEU A 228 3.97 -10.29 -22.82
C LEU A 228 4.05 -10.54 -24.34
N ASP A 229 3.17 -11.37 -24.90
CA ASP A 229 3.14 -11.66 -26.33
C ASP A 229 2.81 -10.41 -27.16
N GLU A 230 1.93 -9.54 -26.64
CA GLU A 230 1.55 -8.29 -27.30
C GLU A 230 2.67 -7.23 -27.25
N HIS A 231 3.30 -7.03 -26.10
CA HIS A 231 4.19 -5.87 -25.88
C HIS A 231 5.68 -6.20 -25.89
N TYR A 232 6.04 -7.44 -25.60
CA TYR A 232 7.42 -7.92 -25.47
C TYR A 232 7.61 -9.36 -26.02
N PRO A 233 7.14 -9.68 -27.24
CA PRO A 233 7.12 -11.06 -27.76
C PRO A 233 8.51 -11.70 -27.78
N LEU A 234 9.54 -10.93 -28.13
CA LEU A 234 10.93 -11.40 -28.17
C LEU A 234 11.52 -11.74 -26.78
N LYS A 235 10.89 -11.28 -25.70
CA LYS A 235 11.32 -11.55 -24.32
C LYS A 235 10.36 -12.49 -23.58
N ALA A 236 9.16 -12.74 -24.11
CA ALA A 236 8.07 -13.43 -23.41
C ALA A 236 8.51 -14.78 -22.82
N GLU A 237 9.03 -15.68 -23.66
CA GLU A 237 9.50 -17.00 -23.22
C GLU A 237 10.65 -16.90 -22.22
N ARG A 238 11.60 -15.97 -22.43
CA ARG A 238 12.70 -15.77 -21.47
C ARG A 238 12.18 -15.33 -20.10
N ILE A 239 11.22 -14.41 -20.06
CA ILE A 239 10.61 -13.91 -18.81
C ILE A 239 9.85 -15.05 -18.12
N MET A 240 9.01 -15.79 -18.85
CA MET A 240 8.24 -16.88 -18.28
C MET A 240 9.12 -18.03 -17.78
N ASN A 241 10.20 -18.37 -18.49
CA ASN A 241 11.17 -19.36 -18.02
C ASN A 241 11.86 -18.92 -16.72
N ARG A 242 12.25 -17.64 -16.60
CA ARG A 242 12.80 -17.13 -15.34
C ARG A 242 11.79 -17.10 -14.20
N ILE A 243 10.51 -16.85 -14.48
CA ILE A 243 9.45 -16.98 -13.47
C ILE A 243 9.32 -18.44 -13.01
N ARG A 244 9.40 -19.42 -13.93
CA ARG A 244 9.40 -20.85 -13.59
C ARG A 244 10.61 -21.26 -12.76
N ASP A 245 11.81 -20.76 -13.09
CA ASP A 245 13.04 -20.99 -12.32
C ASP A 245 12.87 -20.54 -10.85
N LEU A 246 12.19 -19.42 -10.63
CA LEU A 246 11.94 -18.84 -9.29
C LEU A 246 10.88 -19.59 -8.48
N ARG A 247 10.27 -20.64 -9.04
CA ARG A 247 9.06 -21.30 -8.54
C ARG A 247 9.10 -22.83 -8.75
N GLY A 248 10.28 -23.41 -8.91
CA GLY A 248 10.46 -24.86 -9.07
C GLY A 248 9.74 -25.43 -10.30
N GLY A 249 9.75 -24.69 -11.42
CA GLY A 249 9.11 -25.07 -12.68
C GLY A 249 7.68 -24.58 -12.86
N LYS A 250 7.05 -24.02 -11.83
CA LYS A 250 5.65 -23.53 -11.88
C LYS A 250 5.57 -22.07 -12.28
N GLU A 251 4.44 -21.61 -12.81
CA GLU A 251 4.23 -20.18 -13.08
C GLU A 251 3.91 -19.38 -11.79
N TYR A 252 3.43 -20.05 -10.74
CA TYR A 252 3.15 -19.46 -9.44
C TYR A 252 3.18 -20.49 -8.32
N ASP A 253 3.63 -20.06 -7.13
CA ASP A 253 3.59 -20.83 -5.89
C ASP A 253 2.90 -19.98 -4.82
N ALA A 254 1.80 -20.50 -4.27
CA ALA A 254 0.97 -19.79 -3.29
C ALA A 254 1.46 -19.94 -1.84
N ARG A 255 2.44 -20.83 -1.58
CA ARG A 255 2.95 -21.09 -0.22
C ARG A 255 3.56 -19.83 0.39
N PHE A 256 3.31 -19.62 1.68
CA PHE A 256 3.97 -18.59 2.45
C PHE A 256 5.50 -18.79 2.44
N GLY A 257 6.24 -17.69 2.51
CA GLY A 257 7.68 -17.61 2.35
C GLY A 257 8.17 -17.72 0.90
N LYS A 258 7.35 -18.23 -0.03
CA LYS A 258 7.72 -18.47 -1.43
C LYS A 258 7.03 -17.52 -2.40
N ARG A 259 5.75 -17.22 -2.17
CA ARG A 259 4.91 -16.45 -3.11
C ARG A 259 5.46 -15.05 -3.43
N MET A 260 6.13 -14.40 -2.47
CA MET A 260 6.69 -13.04 -2.66
C MET A 260 8.19 -13.04 -2.99
N SER A 261 8.94 -14.05 -2.54
CA SER A 261 10.41 -14.04 -2.56
C SER A 261 11.03 -14.98 -3.58
N GLY A 262 10.31 -16.05 -3.95
CA GLY A 262 10.82 -17.13 -4.79
C GLY A 262 11.87 -18.03 -4.17
N GLU A 263 12.42 -18.90 -5.02
CA GLU A 263 13.46 -19.84 -4.66
C GLU A 263 14.49 -20.03 -5.79
N GLY A 264 15.55 -20.78 -5.51
CA GLY A 264 16.64 -21.02 -6.45
C GLY A 264 17.65 -19.88 -6.56
N VAL A 265 18.63 -20.07 -7.44
CA VAL A 265 19.79 -19.19 -7.60
C VAL A 265 19.39 -17.78 -8.00
N TYR A 266 18.38 -17.64 -8.88
CA TYR A 266 17.93 -16.33 -9.34
C TYR A 266 17.26 -15.51 -8.22
N ALA A 267 16.47 -16.15 -7.35
CA ALA A 267 15.87 -15.50 -6.19
C ALA A 267 16.95 -15.02 -5.20
N GLN A 268 17.96 -15.86 -4.96
CA GLN A 268 19.10 -15.52 -4.13
C GLN A 268 19.93 -14.37 -4.71
N LEU A 269 20.08 -14.32 -6.04
CA LEU A 269 20.76 -13.22 -6.71
C LEU A 269 20.00 -11.90 -6.53
N ILE A 270 18.68 -11.89 -6.79
CA ILE A 270 17.84 -10.70 -6.57
C ILE A 270 17.95 -10.25 -5.11
N LYS A 271 17.84 -11.19 -4.16
CA LYS A 271 17.95 -10.88 -2.74
C LYS A 271 19.31 -10.26 -2.39
N LYS A 272 20.41 -10.87 -2.83
CA LYS A 272 21.76 -10.34 -2.57
C LYS A 272 21.96 -8.95 -3.16
N ARG A 273 21.47 -8.72 -4.39
CA ARG A 273 21.51 -7.41 -5.05
C ARG A 273 20.71 -6.37 -4.26
N PHE A 274 19.49 -6.72 -3.86
CA PHE A 274 18.64 -5.86 -3.04
C PHE A 274 19.31 -5.51 -1.70
N ASP A 275 19.75 -6.52 -0.94
CA ASP A 275 20.37 -6.32 0.37
C ASP A 275 21.65 -5.46 0.26
N ALA A 276 22.47 -5.71 -0.77
CA ALA A 276 23.68 -4.92 -1.05
C ALA A 276 23.35 -3.46 -1.38
N ALA A 277 22.31 -3.21 -2.18
CA ALA A 277 21.87 -1.87 -2.53
C ALA A 277 21.27 -1.12 -1.33
N VAL A 278 20.41 -1.78 -0.53
CA VAL A 278 19.86 -1.22 0.70
C VAL A 278 20.98 -0.80 1.66
N LYS A 279 22.00 -1.65 1.82
CA LYS A 279 23.19 -1.33 2.63
C LYS A 279 24.01 -0.19 2.01
N LYS A 280 24.29 -0.25 0.70
CA LYS A 280 25.09 0.75 -0.03
C LYS A 280 24.49 2.15 0.06
N TYR A 281 23.17 2.27 -0.10
CA TYR A 281 22.48 3.57 -0.10
C TYR A 281 22.01 4.01 1.30
N GLY A 282 22.21 3.20 2.33
CA GLY A 282 21.98 3.59 3.73
C GLY A 282 20.52 3.92 4.03
N PHE A 283 19.61 2.95 3.82
CA PHE A 283 18.23 3.05 4.28
C PHE A 283 18.16 2.86 5.80
N PRO A 284 17.71 3.87 6.58
CA PRO A 284 17.66 3.79 8.04
C PRO A 284 16.53 2.92 8.60
N GLY A 285 15.54 2.55 7.80
CA GLY A 285 14.31 1.88 8.23
C GLY A 285 13.21 2.86 8.66
N LEU A 286 11.98 2.37 8.75
CA LEU A 286 10.84 3.13 9.27
C LEU A 286 10.81 3.07 10.81
N PRO A 287 10.34 4.12 11.50
CA PRO A 287 10.15 4.09 12.94
C PRO A 287 9.09 3.05 13.33
N SER A 288 9.09 2.59 14.58
CA SER A 288 8.01 1.72 15.08
C SER A 288 6.73 2.52 15.32
N PHE A 289 5.58 1.90 15.03
CA PHE A 289 4.27 2.49 15.34
C PHE A 289 4.02 2.59 16.85
N ASP A 290 3.33 3.64 17.27
CA ASP A 290 2.83 3.77 18.64
C ASP A 290 1.39 3.23 18.76
N THR A 291 1.23 2.02 19.29
CA THR A 291 -0.12 1.45 19.53
C THR A 291 -0.69 1.84 20.89
N THR A 292 0.10 2.46 21.77
CA THR A 292 -0.30 2.80 23.14
C THR A 292 -1.12 4.08 23.22
N ALA A 293 -0.99 4.94 22.20
CA ALA A 293 -1.73 6.19 22.08
C ALA A 293 -3.19 6.02 21.66
N PHE A 294 -3.61 4.81 21.28
CA PHE A 294 -4.96 4.51 20.77
C PHE A 294 -6.05 4.88 21.77
N ARG A 295 -7.06 5.60 21.28
CA ARG A 295 -8.22 6.02 22.06
C ARG A 295 -9.45 5.95 21.16
N PRO A 296 -10.44 5.08 21.44
CA PRO A 296 -11.62 5.01 20.58
C PRO A 296 -12.40 6.34 20.62
N ASP A 297 -12.82 6.79 19.44
CA ASP A 297 -13.62 8.00 19.20
C ASP A 297 -15.07 7.82 19.73
N THR A 298 -15.22 7.80 21.06
CA THR A 298 -16.49 7.57 21.76
C THR A 298 -17.24 8.88 22.06
N PRO A 299 -18.58 8.91 21.93
CA PRO A 299 -19.39 10.12 22.17
C PRO A 299 -19.20 10.75 23.57
N GLN A 300 -18.79 9.96 24.56
CA GLN A 300 -18.59 10.45 25.93
C GLN A 300 -17.46 11.48 26.04
N MET A 301 -16.51 11.51 25.09
CA MET A 301 -15.43 12.50 25.08
C MET A 301 -15.84 13.87 24.49
N ASP A 302 -16.90 13.94 23.67
CA ASP A 302 -17.40 15.21 23.11
C ASP A 302 -18.08 16.09 24.18
N LEU A 303 -18.60 15.47 25.25
CA LEU A 303 -19.21 16.17 26.38
C LEU A 303 -18.18 16.96 27.22
N PHE A 304 -16.91 16.55 27.22
CA PHE A 304 -15.83 17.24 27.96
C PHE A 304 -15.10 18.29 27.10
N ARG A 305 -15.24 18.25 25.78
CA ARG A 305 -14.69 19.27 24.86
C ARG A 305 -15.65 20.44 24.66
N SER A 306 -16.96 20.20 24.77
CA SER A 306 -17.99 21.25 24.69
C SER A 306 -18.21 21.98 26.02
N SER A 307 -17.67 21.48 27.13
CA SER A 307 -17.73 22.10 28.46
C SER A 307 -16.52 22.96 28.82
N GLY A 308 -15.74 23.40 27.83
CA GLY A 308 -14.73 24.46 27.98
C GLY A 308 -15.37 25.80 28.31
N VAL A 309 -15.97 25.90 29.50
CA VAL A 309 -16.23 27.15 30.18
C VAL A 309 -14.86 27.75 30.46
N VAL A 310 -14.67 28.98 29.96
CA VAL A 310 -13.54 29.83 30.29
C VAL A 310 -13.60 30.07 31.80
N ASP A 311 -12.76 29.39 32.56
CA ASP A 311 -12.60 29.66 33.98
C ASP A 311 -11.82 30.98 34.12
N SER A 312 -12.55 32.09 34.20
CA SER A 312 -12.01 33.36 34.65
C SER A 312 -11.79 33.26 36.17
N ALA A 313 -10.67 32.65 36.57
CA ALA A 313 -10.22 32.71 37.95
C ALA A 313 -9.79 34.14 38.26
N THR A 314 -10.66 34.87 38.96
CA THR A 314 -10.24 36.00 39.79
C THR A 314 -9.71 35.43 41.10
N ASP A 315 -8.45 35.69 41.38
CA ASP A 315 -7.73 35.30 42.59
C ASP A 315 -8.23 36.15 43.78
N PRO A 316 -8.78 35.56 44.86
CA PRO A 316 -9.21 36.31 46.03
C PRO A 316 -8.16 36.39 47.16
N TRP A 317 -6.88 36.05 46.92
CA TRP A 317 -5.86 36.04 47.99
C TRP A 317 -4.60 36.84 47.66
N LEU A 318 -4.76 38.07 47.16
CA LEU A 318 -3.72 39.09 47.13
C LEU A 318 -4.16 40.30 47.95
N ASP A 319 -3.81 40.28 49.24
CA ASP A 319 -3.51 41.43 50.11
C ASP A 319 -2.16 41.16 50.79
#